data_AF-A0A915A9G2-F1
#
_entry.id   AF-A0A915A9G2-F1
#
_cell.length_a   1.000
_cell.length_b   1.000
_cell.length_c   1.000
_cell.angle_alpha   90.00
_cell.angle_beta   90.00
_cell.angle_gamma   90.00
#
_symmetry.space_group_name_H-M   'P 1'
#
loop_
_entity.id
_entity.type
_entity.pdbx_description
1 polymer ?
#
loop_
_entity_poly.entity_id
_entity_poly.type
_entity_poly.pdbx_seq_one_letter_code
_entity_poly.pdbx_strand_id
1 'polypeptide(L)'
;MSIGIEAELVLYPEASVTLDKKLPDAAKRPRFVVTYPGATVGHLCEYIMQRIAVESGSSRLKRRRVSMCAVKTDLCIEDVLVVSETGEGQFTTLNVRALDDLLTVEKLRADHWANKKRPLRLIFKFVPLPPSGK
;
A
#
# COMPACT_ATOMS: atom_id res chain seq x y z
N MET A 1 -15.22 0.93 27.23
CA MET A 1 -14.82 1.24 25.84
C MET A 1 -13.31 1.33 25.83
N SER A 2 -12.60 0.25 25.46
CA SER A 2 -11.17 0.35 25.22
C SER A 2 -10.98 1.22 23.99
N ILE A 3 -10.41 2.41 24.18
CA ILE A 3 -9.93 3.27 23.11
C ILE A 3 -8.89 2.42 22.38
N GLY A 4 -9.31 1.81 21.27
CA GLY A 4 -8.51 0.82 20.56
C GLY A 4 -7.19 1.45 20.15
N ILE A 5 -6.09 0.76 20.43
CA ILE A 5 -4.74 1.21 20.09
C ILE A 5 -4.73 1.59 18.61
N GLU A 6 -4.52 2.88 18.34
CA GLU A 6 -4.45 3.38 16.98
C GLU A 6 -3.27 2.72 16.25
N ALA A 7 -3.50 2.28 15.02
CA ALA A 7 -2.48 1.69 14.18
C ALA A 7 -1.88 2.77 13.28
N GLU A 8 -0.59 3.02 13.46
CA GLU A 8 0.22 3.83 12.55
C GLU A 8 0.61 3.01 11.31
N LEU A 9 0.45 3.60 10.13
CA LEU A 9 0.82 3.03 8.84
C LEU A 9 1.58 4.03 7.97
N VAL A 10 2.46 3.50 7.12
CA VAL A 10 3.03 4.22 5.99
C VAL A 10 2.72 3.48 4.71
N LEU A 11 2.01 4.12 3.79
CA LEU A 11 1.59 3.59 2.50
C LEU A 11 2.49 4.18 1.41
N TYR A 12 3.32 3.35 0.79
CA TYR A 12 4.25 3.75 -0.26
C TYR A 12 3.66 3.48 -1.65
N PRO A 13 3.80 4.41 -2.62
CA PRO A 13 3.51 4.11 -4.01
C PRO A 13 4.53 3.10 -4.55
N GLU A 14 4.07 2.09 -5.29
CA GLU A 14 4.95 1.21 -6.06
C GLU A 14 5.69 2.00 -7.16
N ALA A 15 6.84 1.53 -7.63
CA ALA A 15 7.58 2.16 -8.73
C ALA A 15 6.73 2.39 -9.99
N SER A 16 5.78 1.50 -10.30
CA SER A 16 4.84 1.67 -11.41
C SER A 16 3.97 2.93 -11.26
N VAL A 17 3.68 3.34 -10.02
CA VAL A 17 2.91 4.54 -9.69
C VAL A 17 3.77 5.79 -9.80
N THR A 18 4.99 5.76 -9.26
CA THR A 18 5.89 6.92 -9.29
C THR A 18 6.37 7.25 -10.70
N LEU A 19 6.54 6.23 -11.56
CA LEU A 19 7.01 6.38 -12.94
C LEU A 19 5.89 6.66 -13.96
N ASP A 20 4.61 6.42 -13.62
CA ASP A 20 3.49 6.68 -14.53
C ASP A 20 3.23 8.19 -14.67
N LYS A 21 3.64 8.75 -15.82
CA LYS A 21 3.46 10.17 -16.18
C LYS A 21 1.99 10.57 -16.33
N LYS A 22 1.06 9.62 -16.44
CA LYS A 22 -0.39 9.89 -16.56
C LYS A 22 -1.04 10.08 -15.19
N LEU A 23 -0.37 9.69 -14.11
CA LEU A 23 -0.88 9.85 -12.75
C LEU A 23 -0.55 11.24 -12.18
N PRO A 24 -1.47 11.84 -11.40
CA PRO A 24 -1.21 13.12 -10.74
C PRO A 24 -0.11 12.97 -9.68
N ASP A 25 0.58 14.06 -9.36
CA ASP A 25 1.65 14.02 -8.35
C ASP A 25 1.16 13.63 -6.97
N ALA A 26 -0.12 13.87 -6.66
CA ALA A 26 -0.77 13.35 -5.46
C ALA A 26 -0.66 11.81 -5.36
N ALA A 27 -0.72 11.08 -6.46
CA ALA A 27 -0.60 9.62 -6.44
C ALA A 27 0.82 9.13 -6.10
N LYS A 28 1.84 9.96 -6.27
CA LYS A 28 3.26 9.60 -6.17
C LYS A 28 3.87 9.84 -4.78
N ARG A 29 3.06 10.30 -3.82
CA ARG A 29 3.53 10.66 -2.48
C ARG A 29 3.24 9.53 -1.47
N PRO A 30 4.20 9.17 -0.61
CA PRO A 30 3.93 8.31 0.55
C PRO A 30 2.85 8.90 1.46
N ARG A 31 2.03 8.06 2.07
CA ARG A 31 0.94 8.46 2.98
C ARG A 31 1.20 7.95 4.38
N PHE A 32 1.19 8.86 5.34
CA PHE A 32 1.28 8.54 6.76
C PHE A 32 -0.13 8.57 7.33
N VAL A 33 -0.58 7.44 7.88
CA VAL A 33 -1.98 7.23 8.25
C VAL A 33 -2.03 6.67 9.67
N VAL A 34 -2.98 7.18 10.45
CA VAL A 34 -3.38 6.60 11.73
C VAL A 34 -4.80 6.11 11.56
N THR A 35 -5.08 4.85 11.93
CA THR A 35 -6.41 4.24 11.76
C THR A 35 -6.72 3.28 12.91
N TYR A 36 -7.98 2.85 13.00
CA TYR A 36 -8.42 1.86 13.99
C TYR A 36 -8.07 0.43 13.54
N PRO A 37 -7.79 -0.51 14.48
CA PRO A 37 -7.34 -1.88 14.13
C PRO A 37 -8.29 -2.67 13.22
N GLY A 38 -9.60 -2.40 13.31
CA GLY A 38 -10.64 -3.04 12.49
C GLY A 38 -10.75 -2.52 11.06
N ALA A 39 -10.00 -1.47 10.69
CA ALA A 39 -9.95 -1.02 9.30
C ALA A 39 -9.43 -2.16 8.41
N THR A 40 -9.98 -2.30 7.21
CA THR A 40 -9.59 -3.34 6.26
C THR A 40 -8.68 -2.79 5.19
N VAL A 41 -7.99 -3.68 4.46
CA VAL A 41 -7.24 -3.32 3.26
C VAL A 41 -8.12 -2.59 2.24
N GLY A 42 -9.37 -3.03 2.06
CA GLY A 42 -10.34 -2.36 1.18
C GLY A 42 -10.59 -0.90 1.59
N HIS A 43 -10.75 -0.61 2.88
CA HIS A 43 -10.87 0.76 3.38
C HIS A 43 -9.62 1.61 3.07
N LEU A 44 -8.42 1.03 3.21
CA LEU A 44 -7.18 1.72 2.87
C LEU A 44 -7.05 1.98 1.35
N CYS A 45 -7.51 1.04 0.51
CA CYS A 45 -7.56 1.20 -0.95
C CYS A 45 -8.51 2.35 -1.34
N GLU A 46 -9.70 2.41 -0.75
CA GLU A 46 -10.65 3.50 -0.96
C GLU A 46 -10.10 4.85 -0.49
N TYR A 47 -9.45 4.87 0.69
CA TYR A 47 -8.78 6.06 1.21
C TYR A 47 -7.78 6.63 0.20
N ILE A 48 -6.92 5.79 -0.39
CA ILE A 48 -5.94 6.24 -1.41
C ILE A 48 -6.66 6.87 -2.61
N MET A 49 -7.69 6.20 -3.15
CA MET A 49 -8.46 6.70 -4.30
C MET A 49 -9.09 8.06 -4.00
N GLN A 50 -9.77 8.18 -2.87
CA GLN A 50 -10.46 9.41 -2.47
C GLN A 50 -9.47 10.53 -2.18
N ARG A 51 -8.38 10.24 -1.46
CA ARG A 51 -7.38 11.24 -1.08
C ARG A 51 -6.69 11.83 -2.31
N ILE A 52 -6.34 10.99 -3.29
CA ILE A 52 -5.78 11.48 -4.56
C ILE A 52 -6.80 12.34 -5.30
N ALA A 53 -8.08 11.94 -5.33
CA ALA A 53 -9.11 12.70 -6.02
C ALA A 53 -9.30 14.10 -5.42
N VAL A 54 -9.32 14.20 -4.09
CA VAL A 54 -9.40 15.48 -3.37
C VAL A 54 -8.18 16.36 -3.65
N GLU A 55 -6.96 15.81 -3.53
CA GLU A 55 -5.72 16.58 -3.70
C GLU A 55 -5.46 17.00 -5.16
N SER A 56 -5.96 16.24 -6.13
CA SER A 56 -5.80 16.54 -7.56
C SER A 56 -6.96 17.35 -8.14
N GLY A 57 -8.02 17.62 -7.36
CA GLY A 57 -9.25 18.24 -7.86
C GLY A 57 -9.95 17.41 -8.95
N SER A 58 -9.69 16.09 -9.02
CA SER A 58 -10.13 15.24 -10.11
C SER A 58 -10.51 13.84 -9.65
N SER A 59 -11.75 13.45 -9.92
CA SER A 59 -12.22 12.07 -9.72
C SER A 59 -11.69 11.07 -10.77
N ARG A 60 -10.84 11.52 -11.71
CA ARG A 60 -10.56 10.80 -12.97
C ARG A 60 -9.45 9.74 -12.90
N LEU A 61 -9.31 9.00 -11.81
CA LEU A 61 -8.62 7.69 -11.88
C LEU A 61 -9.57 6.64 -12.50
N LYS A 62 -10.11 6.95 -13.69
CA LYS A 62 -11.13 6.11 -14.35
C LYS A 62 -10.53 4.75 -14.69
N ARG A 63 -11.28 3.68 -14.38
CA ARG A 63 -10.99 2.28 -14.72
C ARG A 63 -9.77 1.64 -14.04
N ARG A 64 -9.32 2.19 -12.91
CA ARG A 64 -8.28 1.59 -12.07
C ARG A 64 -8.82 1.35 -10.67
N ARG A 65 -8.39 0.27 -10.03
CA ARG A 65 -8.54 0.07 -8.58
C ARG A 65 -7.17 0.05 -7.92
N VAL A 66 -7.13 0.40 -6.64
CA VAL A 66 -5.91 0.27 -5.83
C VAL A 66 -5.81 -1.19 -5.36
N SER A 67 -4.60 -1.74 -5.42
CA SER A 67 -4.23 -2.99 -4.76
C SER A 67 -3.16 -2.66 -3.72
N MET A 68 -3.35 -3.17 -2.51
CA MET A 68 -2.39 -3.05 -1.42
C MET A 68 -1.55 -4.32 -1.32
N CYS A 69 -0.29 -4.15 -0.96
CA CYS A 69 0.63 -5.24 -0.75
C CYS A 69 1.39 -5.06 0.57
N ALA A 70 1.65 -6.17 1.25
CA ALA A 70 2.55 -6.18 2.39
C ALA A 70 4.00 -6.31 1.93
N VAL A 71 4.90 -5.60 2.62
CA VAL A 71 6.34 -5.80 2.50
C VAL A 71 6.74 -6.81 3.56
N LYS A 72 7.08 -8.03 3.14
CA LYS A 72 7.64 -9.00 4.09
C LYS A 72 9.10 -8.63 4.31
N THR A 73 9.46 -8.28 5.55
CA THR A 73 10.84 -7.86 5.86
C THR A 73 11.81 -9.03 5.99
N ASP A 74 11.31 -10.27 6.08
CA ASP A 74 12.12 -11.49 6.19
C ASP A 74 11.78 -12.44 5.03
N LEU A 75 12.70 -12.57 4.06
CA LEU A 75 12.50 -13.37 2.84
C LEU A 75 13.75 -14.15 2.43
N CYS A 76 13.51 -15.36 1.94
CA CYS A 76 14.48 -16.26 1.31
C CYS A 76 14.62 -15.95 -0.19
N ILE A 77 15.71 -16.41 -0.80
CA ILE A 77 16.17 -16.13 -2.19
C ILE A 77 15.13 -16.41 -3.30
N GLU A 78 14.10 -17.21 -3.04
CA GLU A 78 13.13 -17.67 -4.07
C GLU A 78 12.04 -16.64 -4.41
N ASP A 79 11.97 -15.53 -3.68
CA ASP A 79 10.90 -14.55 -3.79
C ASP A 79 11.37 -13.28 -4.53
N VAL A 80 10.80 -13.05 -5.72
CA VAL A 80 11.20 -12.11 -6.79
C VAL A 80 11.62 -10.69 -6.35
N LEU A 81 12.71 -10.21 -6.98
CA LEU A 81 13.41 -8.95 -6.78
C LEU A 81 12.70 -7.70 -7.33
N VAL A 82 12.53 -6.69 -6.47
CA VAL A 82 12.40 -5.29 -6.89
C VAL A 82 13.70 -4.57 -6.53
N VAL A 83 14.42 -4.09 -7.53
CA VAL A 83 15.71 -3.41 -7.38
C VAL A 83 15.45 -1.89 -7.27
N SER A 84 15.63 -1.31 -6.10
CA SER A 84 15.75 0.14 -5.94
C SER A 84 17.20 0.49 -5.60
N GLU A 85 17.82 1.38 -6.38
CA GLU A 85 19.15 1.90 -6.07
C GLU A 85 19.06 2.75 -4.80
N THR A 86 19.54 2.20 -3.68
CA THR A 86 20.02 3.04 -2.58
C THR A 86 21.44 3.43 -2.91
N GLY A 87 21.79 4.72 -2.76
CA GLY A 87 23.14 5.20 -3.04
C GLY A 87 24.22 4.30 -2.39
N GLU A 88 25.38 4.23 -3.03
CA GLU A 88 26.45 3.23 -2.80
C GLU A 88 26.21 1.85 -3.45
N GLY A 89 25.34 1.74 -4.46
CA GLY A 89 25.18 0.50 -5.23
C GLY A 89 24.62 -0.67 -4.41
N GLN A 90 23.96 -0.38 -3.29
CA GLN A 90 23.27 -1.38 -2.49
C GLN A 90 21.85 -1.59 -3.03
N PHE A 91 21.49 -2.85 -3.21
CA PHE A 91 20.17 -3.27 -3.66
C PHE A 91 19.46 -4.02 -2.53
N THR A 92 18.21 -3.66 -2.27
CA THR A 92 17.37 -4.37 -1.28
C THR A 92 16.23 -5.09 -1.99
N THR A 93 16.14 -6.40 -1.82
CA THR A 93 15.02 -7.22 -2.31
C THR A 93 13.80 -7.03 -1.42
N LEU A 94 12.65 -6.68 -2.01
CA LEU A 94 11.36 -6.60 -1.33
C LEU A 94 10.36 -7.55 -2.01
N ASN A 95 9.90 -8.61 -1.33
CA ASN A 95 8.76 -9.39 -1.82
C ASN A 95 7.46 -8.68 -1.42
N VAL A 96 6.60 -8.51 -2.42
CA VAL A 96 5.40 -7.68 -2.36
C VAL A 96 4.21 -8.61 -2.61
N ARG A 97 3.56 -9.08 -1.54
CA ARG A 97 2.37 -9.95 -1.63
C ARG A 97 1.12 -9.10 -1.64
N ALA A 98 0.28 -9.27 -2.67
CA ALA A 98 -1.04 -8.65 -2.73
C ALA A 98 -1.92 -9.15 -1.56
N LEU A 99 -2.59 -8.21 -0.91
CA LEU A 99 -3.43 -8.47 0.25
C LEU A 99 -4.89 -8.61 -0.15
N ASP A 100 -5.62 -9.44 0.59
CA ASP A 100 -7.07 -9.55 0.47
C ASP A 100 -7.75 -8.29 1.02
N ASP A 101 -8.76 -7.77 0.32
CA ASP A 101 -9.46 -6.53 0.66
C ASP A 101 -10.20 -6.62 2.01
N LEU A 102 -10.54 -7.82 2.48
CA LEU A 102 -11.21 -8.08 3.76
C LEU A 102 -10.25 -8.17 4.95
N LEU A 103 -8.94 -8.25 4.69
CA LEU A 103 -7.94 -8.40 5.74
C LEU A 103 -7.88 -7.14 6.61
N THR A 104 -7.94 -7.30 7.93
CA THR A 104 -7.89 -6.17 8.88
C THR A 104 -6.46 -5.72 9.16
N VAL A 105 -6.29 -4.46 9.57
CA VAL A 105 -5.00 -3.92 10.01
C VAL A 105 -4.47 -4.66 11.23
N GLU A 106 -5.35 -5.08 12.14
CA GLU A 106 -4.97 -5.95 13.26
C GLU A 106 -4.37 -7.28 12.79
N LYS A 107 -5.02 -7.96 11.84
CA LYS A 107 -4.54 -9.23 11.31
C LYS A 107 -3.24 -9.05 10.52
N LEU A 108 -3.12 -7.96 9.76
CA LEU A 108 -1.86 -7.59 9.09
C LEU A 108 -0.70 -7.41 10.07
N ARG A 109 -0.93 -6.74 11.20
CA ARG A 109 0.09 -6.56 12.23
C ARG A 109 0.48 -7.90 12.86
N ALA A 110 -0.47 -8.81 13.07
CA ALA A 110 -0.18 -10.12 13.63
C ALA A 110 0.64 -11.00 12.66
N ASP A 111 0.29 -10.99 11.37
CA ASP A 111 0.82 -11.95 10.40
C ASP A 111 2.09 -11.47 9.68
N HIS A 112 2.30 -10.16 9.58
CA HIS A 112 3.35 -9.59 8.73
C HIS A 112 4.29 -8.61 9.45
N TRP A 113 4.13 -8.40 10.76
CA TRP A 113 4.87 -7.35 11.47
C TRP A 113 5.50 -7.84 12.78
N ALA A 114 6.75 -8.30 12.70
CA ALA A 114 7.51 -8.76 13.86
C ALA A 114 7.85 -7.64 14.86
N ASN A 115 7.96 -6.38 14.41
CA ASN A 115 8.42 -5.26 15.24
C ASN A 115 7.30 -4.24 15.57
N LYS A 116 6.54 -4.51 16.63
CA LYS A 116 5.40 -3.69 17.09
C LYS A 116 5.72 -2.22 17.43
N LYS A 117 6.99 -1.80 17.48
CA LYS A 117 7.41 -0.42 17.78
C LYS A 117 7.48 0.50 16.55
N ARG A 118 7.31 -0.04 15.33
CA ARG A 118 7.39 0.74 14.08
C ARG A 118 6.04 0.77 13.35
N PRO A 119 5.74 1.84 12.59
CA PRO A 119 4.55 1.90 11.75
C PRO A 119 4.53 0.78 10.72
N LEU A 120 3.34 0.17 10.50
CA LEU A 120 3.16 -0.87 9.49
C LEU A 120 3.39 -0.28 8.09
N ARG A 121 4.28 -0.88 7.30
CA ARG A 121 4.61 -0.40 5.94
C ARG A 121 3.89 -1.24 4.90
N LEU A 122 3.12 -0.59 4.05
CA LEU A 122 2.41 -1.21 2.92
C LEU A 122 2.78 -0.51 1.62
N ILE A 123 2.67 -1.22 0.51
CA ILE A 123 2.84 -0.66 -0.84
C ILE A 123 1.49 -0.66 -1.53
N PHE A 124 1.16 0.40 -2.27
CA PHE A 124 -0.02 0.45 -3.11
C PHE A 124 0.34 0.61 -4.59
N LYS A 125 -0.48 0.02 -5.46
CA LYS A 125 -0.40 0.18 -6.91
C LYS A 125 -1.77 0.24 -7.55
N PHE A 126 -1.82 0.69 -8.80
CA PHE A 126 -3.04 0.67 -9.58
C PHE A 126 -3.11 -0.56 -10.46
N VAL A 127 -4.22 -1.28 -10.40
CA VAL A 127 -4.51 -2.42 -11.27
C VAL A 127 -5.77 -2.13 -12.10
N PRO A 128 -5.90 -2.73 -13.30
CA PRO A 128 -7.14 -2.62 -14.08
C PRO A 128 -8.34 -3.10 -13.28
N LEU A 129 -9.51 -2.52 -13.53
CA LEU A 129 -10.76 -3.14 -13.08
C LEU A 129 -10.91 -4.51 -13.77
N PRO A 130 -11.42 -5.53 -13.05
CA PRO A 130 -11.79 -6.77 -13.70
C PRO A 130 -12.78 -6.48 -14.85
N PRO A 131 -12.73 -7.25 -15.95
CA PRO A 131 -13.71 -7.09 -17.01
C PRO A 131 -15.12 -7.24 -16.40
N SER A 132 -15.97 -6.25 -16.62
CA SER A 132 -17.39 -6.36 -16.29
C SER A 132 -17.94 -7.56 -17.07
N GLY A 133 -18.28 -8.64 -16.36
CA GLY A 133 -18.94 -9.79 -16.96
C GLY A 133 -20.15 -9.31 -17.75
N LYS A 134 -20.24 -9.76 -19.00
CA LYS A 134 -21.51 -9.75 -19.75
C LYS A 134 -22.34 -10.93 -19.29
#